data_AF-A0A0H3IEM1-F1
#
_entry.id   AF-A0A0H3IEM1-F1
#
_cell.length_a   1.000
_cell.length_b   1.000
_cell.length_c   1.000
_cell.angle_alpha   90.00
_cell.angle_beta   90.00
_cell.angle_gamma   90.00
#
_symmetry.space_group_name_H-M   'P 1'
#
loop_
_entity.id
_entity.type
_entity.pdbx_description
1 polymer ?
#
loop_
_entity_poly.entity_id
_entity_poly.type
_entity_poly.pdbx_seq_one_letter_code
_entity_poly.pdbx_strand_id
1 'polypeptide(L)'
;MKIPNELTISLENLIIELSNNGRSENASFFIDKLVKLKDINLSLKNKILIMEELSRCRAIAQYASFSYYEESILGDVINMINSQLKAL
;
A
#
# COMPACT_ATOMS: atom_id res chain seq x y z
N MET A 1 2.39 -16.67 4.72
CA MET A 1 1.86 -15.46 5.40
C MET A 1 0.58 -15.03 4.71
N LYS A 2 -0.49 -14.79 5.48
CA LYS A 2 -1.74 -14.22 4.96
C LYS A 2 -1.69 -12.71 5.17
N ILE A 3 -2.05 -11.95 4.14
CA ILE A 3 -2.15 -10.49 4.24
C ILE A 3 -3.34 -10.17 5.17
N PRO A 4 -3.17 -9.35 6.22
CA PRO A 4 -4.28 -8.98 7.09
C PRO A 4 -5.39 -8.28 6.31
N ASN A 5 -6.66 -8.58 6.66
CA ASN A 5 -7.81 -7.93 6.03
C ASN A 5 -7.76 -6.40 6.21
N GLU A 6 -7.31 -5.93 7.37
CA GLU A 6 -7.20 -4.50 7.66
C GLU A 6 -6.21 -3.80 6.72
N LEU A 7 -5.10 -4.46 6.35
CA LEU A 7 -4.13 -3.91 5.41
C LEU A 7 -4.74 -3.84 4.00
N THR A 8 -5.52 -4.84 3.62
CA THR A 8 -6.26 -4.86 2.36
C THR A 8 -7.25 -3.69 2.30
N ILE A 9 -8.06 -3.50 3.34
CA ILE A 9 -9.03 -2.40 3.44
C ILE A 9 -8.33 -1.04 3.40
N SER A 10 -7.22 -0.88 4.12
CA SER A 10 -6.48 0.40 4.14
C SER A 10 -5.88 0.75 2.78
N LEU A 11 -5.38 -0.25 2.04
CA LEU A 11 -4.93 -0.08 0.66
C LEU A 11 -6.09 0.28 -0.28
N GLU A 12 -7.24 -0.39 -0.15
CA GLU A 12 -8.43 -0.10 -0.95
C GLU A 12 -8.93 1.34 -0.70
N ASN A 13 -8.95 1.80 0.55
CA ASN A 13 -9.29 3.18 0.90
C ASN A 13 -8.30 4.19 0.31
N LEU A 14 -6.99 3.94 0.40
CA LEU A 14 -5.98 4.80 -0.21
C LEU A 14 -6.21 4.92 -1.73
N ILE A 15 -6.45 3.79 -2.41
CA ILE A 15 -6.72 3.75 -3.86
C ILE A 15 -7.94 4.61 -4.21
N ILE A 16 -9.02 4.49 -3.44
CA ILE A 16 -10.26 5.27 -3.66
C ILE A 16 -9.98 6.76 -3.52
N GLU A 17 -9.32 7.18 -2.45
CA GLU A 17 -9.00 8.60 -2.22
C GLU A 17 -8.12 9.18 -3.32
N LEU A 18 -7.06 8.47 -3.69
CA LEU A 18 -6.19 8.90 -4.78
C LEU A 18 -6.95 9.02 -6.11
N SER A 19 -7.85 8.07 -6.40
CA SER A 19 -8.66 8.09 -7.61
C SER A 19 -9.62 9.28 -7.61
N ASN A 20 -10.31 9.52 -6.49
CA ASN A 20 -11.28 10.61 -6.35
C ASN A 20 -10.64 11.99 -6.49
N ASN A 21 -9.36 12.12 -6.08
CA ASN A 21 -8.63 13.38 -6.18
C ASN A 21 -7.78 13.51 -7.46
N GLY A 22 -8.02 12.67 -8.47
CA GLY A 22 -7.37 12.77 -9.78
C GLY A 22 -5.93 12.25 -9.84
N ARG A 23 -5.44 11.54 -8.81
CA ARG A 23 -4.12 10.91 -8.75
C ARG A 23 -4.15 9.49 -9.31
N SER A 24 -4.68 9.36 -10.52
CA SER A 24 -4.94 8.06 -11.16
C SER A 24 -3.69 7.19 -11.31
N GLU A 25 -2.54 7.78 -11.64
CA GLU A 25 -1.27 7.06 -11.76
C GLU A 25 -0.81 6.46 -10.42
N ASN A 26 -0.92 7.23 -9.33
CA ASN A 26 -0.61 6.72 -7.99
C ASN A 26 -1.61 5.62 -7.59
N ALA A 27 -2.89 5.82 -7.85
CA ALA A 27 -3.91 4.81 -7.59
C ALA A 27 -3.62 3.49 -8.34
N SER A 28 -3.29 3.56 -9.64
CA SER A 28 -2.90 2.39 -10.45
C SER A 28 -1.67 1.68 -9.88
N PHE A 29 -0.65 2.42 -9.43
CA PHE A 29 0.49 1.82 -8.75
C PHE A 29 0.07 0.99 -7.52
N PHE A 30 -0.79 1.53 -6.66
CA PHE A 30 -1.25 0.81 -5.46
C PHE A 30 -2.19 -0.36 -5.79
N ILE A 31 -3.03 -0.24 -6.82
CA ILE A 31 -3.86 -1.35 -7.34
C ILE A 31 -2.97 -2.53 -7.74
N ASP A 32 -1.93 -2.28 -8.53
CA ASP A 32 -1.01 -3.33 -8.99
C ASP A 32 -0.34 -4.07 -7.81
N LYS A 33 0.06 -3.36 -6.76
CA LYS A 33 0.63 -3.98 -5.56
C LYS A 33 -0.41 -4.80 -4.81
N LEU A 34 -1.63 -4.29 -4.67
CA LEU A 34 -2.71 -4.98 -3.96
C LEU A 34 -3.08 -6.30 -4.66
N VAL A 35 -3.21 -6.29 -5.99
CA VAL A 35 -3.49 -7.49 -6.79
C VAL A 35 -2.41 -8.55 -6.54
N LYS A 36 -1.13 -8.18 -6.61
CA LYS A 36 -0.01 -9.10 -6.36
C LYS A 36 0.00 -9.63 -4.91
N LEU A 37 -0.33 -8.81 -3.92
CA LEU A 37 -0.42 -9.26 -2.53
C LEU A 37 -1.56 -10.26 -2.30
N LYS A 38 -2.69 -10.07 -2.98
CA LYS A 38 -3.86 -10.96 -2.94
C LYS A 38 -3.66 -12.26 -3.73
N ASP A 39 -2.71 -12.33 -4.65
CA ASP A 39 -2.39 -13.55 -5.39
C ASP A 39 -1.93 -14.68 -4.44
N ILE A 40 -2.68 -15.79 -4.44
CA ILE A 40 -2.41 -16.96 -3.60
C ILE A 40 -1.20 -17.76 -4.08
N ASN A 41 -0.85 -17.66 -5.36
CA ASN A 41 0.25 -18.39 -5.97
C ASN A 41 1.59 -17.65 -5.84
N LEU A 42 1.55 -16.38 -5.42
CA LEU A 42 2.76 -15.59 -5.26
C LEU A 42 3.58 -16.07 -4.04
N SER A 43 4.86 -16.32 -4.27
CA SER A 43 5.78 -16.78 -3.21
C SER A 43 5.87 -15.78 -2.06
N LEU A 44 6.14 -16.28 -0.85
CA LEU A 44 6.33 -15.44 0.34
C LEU A 44 7.42 -14.37 0.11
N LYS A 45 8.54 -14.76 -0.50
CA LYS A 45 9.64 -13.84 -0.83
C LYS A 45 9.17 -12.67 -1.71
N ASN A 46 8.35 -12.95 -2.72
CA ASN A 46 7.84 -11.89 -3.59
C ASN A 46 6.82 -10.99 -2.88
N LYS A 47 6.00 -11.55 -1.97
CA LYS A 47 5.11 -10.75 -1.11
C LYS A 47 5.90 -9.80 -0.20
N ILE A 48 6.99 -10.29 0.39
CA ILE A 48 7.90 -9.46 1.20
C ILE A 48 8.47 -8.32 0.37
N LEU A 49 8.98 -8.58 -0.84
CA LEU A 49 9.54 -7.53 -1.71
C LEU A 49 8.51 -6.44 -2.04
N ILE A 50 7.26 -6.82 -2.29
CA ILE A 50 6.17 -5.85 -2.52
C ILE A 50 5.90 -5.02 -1.26
N MET A 51 5.87 -5.66 -0.09
CA MET A 51 5.68 -4.98 1.18
C MET A 51 6.83 -4.02 1.49
N GLU A 52 8.07 -4.40 1.22
CA GLU A 52 9.24 -3.52 1.35
C GLU A 52 9.18 -2.33 0.38
N GLU A 53 8.66 -2.52 -0.83
CA GLU A 53 8.46 -1.42 -1.78
C GLU A 53 7.39 -0.44 -1.26
N LEU A 54 6.25 -0.96 -0.80
CA LEU A 54 5.17 -0.17 -0.22
C LEU A 54 5.62 0.59 1.04
N SER A 55 6.46 0.00 1.90
CA SER A 55 6.93 0.67 3.12
C SER A 55 7.80 1.92 2.85
N ARG A 56 8.39 2.01 1.66
CA ARG A 56 9.19 3.15 1.20
C ARG A 56 8.37 4.24 0.50
N CYS A 57 7.08 4.01 0.28
CA CYS A 57 6.22 4.93 -0.49
C CYS A 57 5.92 6.26 0.22
N ARG A 58 6.39 6.49 1.45
CA ARG A 58 6.20 7.78 2.15
C ARG A 58 6.73 8.97 1.35
N ALA A 59 7.82 8.77 0.59
CA ALA A 59 8.36 9.82 -0.27
C ALA A 59 7.43 10.15 -1.45
N ILE A 60 6.65 9.17 -1.96
CA ILE A 60 5.71 9.38 -3.07
C ILE A 60 4.65 10.42 -2.68
N ALA A 61 4.16 10.37 -1.45
CA ALA A 61 3.19 11.34 -0.93
C ALA A 61 3.68 12.80 -1.04
N GLN A 62 4.96 13.03 -0.70
CA GLN A 62 5.56 14.36 -0.70
C GLN A 62 5.76 14.90 -2.13
N TYR A 63 6.17 14.05 -3.08
CA TYR A 63 6.39 14.47 -4.47
C TYR A 63 5.09 14.53 -5.29
N ALA A 64 4.08 13.76 -4.93
CA ALA A 64 2.79 13.71 -5.63
C ALA A 64 1.73 14.65 -5.02
N SER A 65 2.14 15.57 -4.14
CA SER A 65 1.30 16.58 -3.50
C SER A 65 0.02 15.96 -2.89
N PHE A 66 0.18 14.88 -2.13
CA PHE A 66 -0.95 14.27 -1.43
C PHE A 66 -1.57 15.26 -0.45
N SER A 67 -2.88 15.20 -0.28
CA SER A 67 -3.56 15.89 0.81
C SER A 67 -3.14 15.29 2.14
N TYR A 68 -3.31 16.06 3.22
CA TYR A 68 -3.07 15.58 4.59
C TYR A 68 -3.80 14.26 4.88
N TYR A 69 -5.02 14.10 4.35
CA TYR A 69 -5.80 12.88 4.54
C TYR A 69 -5.20 11.68 3.79
N GLU A 70 -4.82 11.85 2.52
CA GLU A 70 -4.14 10.80 1.74
C GLU A 70 -2.79 10.40 2.37
N GLU A 71 -2.03 11.37 2.89
CA GLU A 71 -0.79 11.11 3.62
C GLU A 71 -1.03 10.31 4.90
N SER A 72 -2.09 10.62 5.65
CA SER A 72 -2.46 9.89 6.86
C SER A 72 -2.78 8.43 6.55
N ILE A 73 -3.61 8.17 5.53
CA ILE A 73 -3.97 6.80 5.13
C ILE A 73 -2.74 6.03 4.66
N LEU A 74 -1.88 6.66 3.84
CA LEU A 74 -0.62 6.04 3.42
C LEU A 74 0.30 5.75 4.62
N GLY A 75 0.32 6.65 5.61
CA GLY A 75 1.03 6.47 6.86
C GLY A 75 0.59 5.20 7.61
N ASP A 76 -0.72 4.99 7.73
CA ASP A 76 -1.29 3.81 8.37
C ASP A 76 -0.96 2.53 7.61
N VAL A 77 -1.11 2.52 6.28
CA VAL A 77 -0.71 1.41 5.41
C VAL A 77 0.77 1.02 5.66
N ILE A 78 1.66 2.01 5.68
CA ILE A 78 3.09 1.78 5.91
C ILE A 78 3.36 1.23 7.31
N ASN A 79 2.67 1.73 8.34
CA ASN A 79 2.83 1.25 9.72
C ASN A 79 2.39 -0.21 9.87
N MET A 80 1.28 -0.59 9.23
CA MET A 80 0.79 -1.97 9.22
C MET A 80 1.76 -2.89 8.48
N ILE A 81 2.26 -2.47 7.31
CA ILE A 81 3.25 -3.21 6.54
C ILE A 81 4.54 -3.43 7.34
N ASN A 82 5.05 -2.39 8.01
CA ASN A 82 6.25 -2.51 8.82
C ASN A 82 6.05 -3.45 10.02
N SER A 83 4.88 -3.41 10.65
CA SER A 83 4.54 -4.34 11.74
C SER A 83 4.52 -5.79 11.26
N GLN A 84 3.99 -6.02 10.06
CA GLN A 84 3.97 -7.35 9.44
C GLN A 84 5.37 -7.83 9.04
N LEU A 85 6.21 -6.96 8.45
CA LEU A 85 7.59 -7.30 8.09
C LEU A 85 8.45 -7.66 9.31
N LYS A 86 8.22 -7.01 10.46
CA LYS A 86 8.91 -7.31 11.72
C LYS A 86 8.51 -8.64 12.36
N ALA A 87 7.36 -9.20 11.96
CA ALA A 87 6.82 -10.45 12.51
C ALA A 87 7.23 -11.69 11.72
N LEU A 88 8.02 -11.53 10.66
CA LEU A 88 8.58 -12.58 9.79
C LEU A 88 9.98 -12.99 10.25
#